data_AF-A0A7V2XKE5-F1
#
_entry.id   AF-A0A7V2XKE5-F1
#
_cell.length_a   1.000
_cell.length_b   1.000
_cell.length_c   1.000
_cell.angle_alpha   90.00
_cell.angle_beta   90.00
_cell.angle_gamma   90.00
#
_symmetry.space_group_name_H-M   'P 1'
#
loop_
_entity.id
_entity.type
_entity.pdbx_description
1 polymer ?
#
loop_
_entity_poly.entity_id
_entity_poly.type
_entity_poly.pdbx_seq_one_letter_code
_entity_poly.pdbx_strand_id
1 'polypeptide(L)'
;MRGNRGRRLRAACAVVLALASWAPAAWADGPGWTANSTVKKLVITADGGVNVLLEPKLNNCVSNSGYGPNFASVYPNHPGINKIKADLTIAYLNGTPVALYLSDNTCRVVELILGGW
;
A
#
# COMPACT_ATOMS: atom_id res chain seq x y z
N MET A 1 10.43 -80.08 5.25
CA MET A 1 11.14 -79.06 6.06
C MET A 1 11.87 -78.11 5.13
N ARG A 2 11.93 -76.79 5.42
CA ARG A 2 12.39 -75.69 4.52
C ARG A 2 11.51 -75.57 3.25
N GLY A 3 11.25 -74.43 2.61
CA GLY A 3 11.59 -73.00 2.80
C GLY A 3 11.38 -72.28 1.45
N ASN A 4 11.31 -70.95 1.30
CA ASN A 4 11.27 -69.79 2.22
C ASN A 4 10.92 -68.52 1.38
N ARG A 5 10.45 -67.42 2.00
CA ARG A 5 10.11 -66.07 1.43
C ARG A 5 8.67 -65.95 0.86
N GLY A 6 7.86 -64.93 1.16
CA GLY A 6 8.17 -63.63 1.77
C GLY A 6 7.85 -62.47 0.82
N ARG A 7 6.57 -62.25 0.50
CA ARG A 7 6.11 -61.12 -0.33
C ARG A 7 5.70 -59.94 0.56
N ARG A 8 6.66 -59.06 0.89
CA ARG A 8 6.37 -57.69 1.34
C ARG A 8 6.16 -56.83 0.11
N LEU A 9 4.99 -56.22 -0.05
CA LEU A 9 4.79 -55.10 -0.97
C LEU A 9 3.45 -54.40 -0.72
N ARG A 10 3.55 -53.07 -0.59
CA ARG A 10 2.51 -52.01 -0.59
C ARG A 10 2.07 -51.55 0.81
N ALA A 11 1.93 -50.25 1.09
CA ALA A 11 2.12 -49.07 0.23
C ALA A 11 2.90 -47.97 0.97
N ALA A 12 3.85 -47.33 0.26
CA ALA A 12 4.35 -46.02 0.67
C ALA A 12 3.33 -44.99 0.18
N CYS A 13 2.47 -44.49 1.07
CA CYS A 13 1.65 -43.33 0.78
C CYS A 13 2.52 -42.08 1.00
N ALA A 14 2.91 -41.42 -0.10
CA ALA A 14 3.88 -40.34 -0.06
C ALA A 14 3.33 -39.10 0.65
N VAL A 15 4.16 -38.49 1.49
CA VAL A 15 3.89 -37.20 2.11
C VAL A 15 3.95 -36.11 1.03
N VAL A 16 2.80 -35.52 0.70
CA VAL A 16 2.72 -34.28 -0.11
C VAL A 16 2.16 -33.18 0.78
N LEU A 17 2.98 -32.74 1.74
CA LEU A 17 2.68 -31.59 2.58
C LEU A 17 3.07 -30.32 1.81
N ALA A 18 2.04 -29.67 1.28
CA ALA A 18 1.95 -28.30 0.78
C ALA A 18 3.27 -27.53 0.53
N LEU A 19 3.50 -27.17 -0.73
CA LEU A 19 4.32 -26.02 -1.10
C LEU A 19 3.72 -24.76 -0.48
N ALA A 20 4.18 -24.39 0.72
CA ALA A 20 3.78 -23.15 1.38
C ALA A 20 4.24 -21.97 0.51
N SER A 21 3.27 -21.26 -0.06
CA SER A 21 3.50 -20.18 -1.02
C SER A 21 4.35 -19.07 -0.40
N TRP A 22 5.58 -18.92 -0.88
CA TRP A 22 6.41 -17.73 -0.67
C TRP A 22 5.82 -16.57 -1.49
N ALA A 23 4.68 -16.03 -1.04
CA ALA A 23 4.24 -14.73 -1.49
C ALA A 23 5.27 -13.70 -0.99
N PRO A 24 5.91 -12.91 -1.85
CA PRO A 24 6.75 -11.82 -1.38
C PRO A 24 5.88 -10.88 -0.56
N ALA A 25 6.35 -10.49 0.63
CA ALA A 25 5.69 -9.45 1.40
C ALA A 25 5.58 -8.21 0.52
N ALA A 26 4.36 -7.73 0.29
CA ALA A 26 4.13 -6.58 -0.56
C ALA A 26 4.54 -5.32 0.22
N TRP A 27 5.69 -4.75 -0.14
CA TRP A 27 6.23 -3.57 0.53
C TRP A 27 5.34 -2.37 0.22
N ALA A 28 5.02 -1.56 1.22
CA ALA A 28 4.39 -0.27 0.98
C ALA A 28 5.36 0.66 0.25
N ASP A 29 4.82 1.60 -0.53
CA ASP A 29 5.63 2.68 -1.04
C ASP A 29 6.23 3.45 0.14
N GLY A 30 7.56 3.35 0.24
CA GLY A 30 8.31 3.70 1.44
C GLY A 30 8.53 5.20 1.62
N PRO A 31 9.31 5.60 2.62
CA PRO A 31 9.65 6.99 2.83
C PRO A 31 10.39 7.58 1.62
N GLY A 32 10.01 8.79 1.21
CA GLY A 32 10.56 9.46 0.04
C GLY A 32 9.50 10.16 -0.80
N TRP A 33 9.94 10.75 -1.91
CA TRP A 33 9.06 11.44 -2.86
C TRP A 33 8.41 10.46 -3.85
N THR A 34 7.10 10.60 -4.04
CA THR A 34 6.39 9.91 -5.13
C THR A 34 6.80 10.48 -6.49
N ALA A 35 6.65 9.68 -7.54
CA ALA A 35 6.65 10.20 -8.91
C ALA A 35 5.50 11.21 -9.12
N ASN A 36 5.60 12.01 -10.19
CA ASN A 36 4.55 12.94 -10.59
C ASN A 36 3.24 12.21 -10.86
N SER A 37 2.23 12.53 -10.06
CA SER A 37 0.99 11.77 -9.98
C SER A 37 -0.23 12.68 -10.08
N THR A 38 -1.32 12.20 -10.68
CA THR A 38 -2.62 12.89 -10.67
C THR A 38 -3.43 12.48 -9.45
N VAL A 39 -4.06 13.42 -8.76
CA VAL A 39 -5.05 13.12 -7.71
C VAL A 39 -6.31 12.53 -8.34
N LYS A 40 -6.70 11.31 -7.95
CA LYS A 40 -7.91 10.61 -8.45
C LYS A 40 -9.07 10.59 -7.46
N LYS A 41 -8.79 10.65 -6.16
CA LYS A 41 -9.82 10.72 -5.12
C LYS A 41 -9.27 11.38 -3.87
N LEU A 42 -10.09 12.23 -3.25
CA LEU A 42 -9.87 12.78 -1.93
C LEU A 42 -10.97 12.28 -0.99
N VAL A 43 -10.59 11.98 0.25
CA VAL A 43 -11.52 11.67 1.34
C VAL A 43 -11.10 12.48 2.56
N ILE A 44 -11.91 13.47 2.94
CA ILE A 44 -11.73 14.16 4.23
C ILE A 44 -12.23 13.22 5.33
N THR A 45 -11.37 12.91 6.28
CA THR A 45 -11.67 11.98 7.38
C THR A 45 -12.32 12.73 8.56
N ALA A 46 -13.12 12.02 9.37
CA ALA A 46 -13.91 12.62 10.45
C ALA A 46 -13.06 13.25 11.57
N ASP A 47 -11.82 12.81 11.73
CA ASP A 47 -10.81 13.37 12.65
C ASP A 47 -10.18 14.68 12.13
N GLY A 48 -10.49 15.10 10.90
CA GLY A 48 -9.91 16.28 10.25
C GLY A 48 -8.68 16.00 9.39
N GLY A 49 -8.29 14.74 9.17
CA GLY A 49 -7.26 14.37 8.20
C GLY A 49 -7.72 14.47 6.72
N VAL A 50 -6.92 13.94 5.81
CA VAL A 50 -7.30 13.65 4.41
C VAL A 50 -6.56 12.43 3.88
N ASN A 51 -7.28 11.52 3.24
CA ASN A 51 -6.72 10.44 2.43
C ASN A 51 -6.74 10.85 0.95
N VAL A 52 -5.66 10.57 0.23
CA VAL A 52 -5.50 10.84 -1.20
C VAL A 52 -5.14 9.57 -1.98
N LEU A 53 -5.89 9.31 -3.06
CA LEU A 53 -5.59 8.29 -4.05
C LEU A 53 -4.91 8.94 -5.26
N LEU A 54 -3.78 8.39 -5.67
CA LEU A 54 -2.98 8.86 -6.79
C LEU A 54 -3.10 7.95 -8.03
N GLU A 55 -2.71 8.49 -9.19
CA GLU A 55 -2.34 7.73 -10.39
C GLU A 55 -0.98 8.26 -10.91
N PRO A 56 0.08 7.45 -11.02
CA PRO A 56 0.13 6.02 -10.71
C PRO A 56 -0.25 5.69 -9.27
N LYS A 57 -0.91 4.55 -9.07
CA LYS A 57 -1.37 4.12 -7.75
C LYS A 57 -0.20 3.77 -6.85
N LEU A 58 -0.30 4.21 -5.60
CA LEU A 58 0.57 3.73 -4.54
C LEU A 58 0.19 2.32 -4.12
N ASN A 59 1.13 1.57 -3.55
CA ASN A 59 0.98 0.17 -3.18
C ASN A 59 1.10 -0.01 -1.66
N ASN A 60 0.26 -0.88 -1.11
CA ASN A 60 0.25 -1.33 0.30
C ASN A 60 0.23 -0.23 1.38
N CYS A 61 -0.10 1.01 1.00
CA CYS A 61 -0.37 2.10 1.93
C CYS A 61 -1.54 1.80 2.88
N VAL A 62 -1.51 2.39 4.08
CA VAL A 62 -2.58 2.28 5.07
C VAL A 62 -3.28 3.63 5.20
N SER A 63 -4.52 3.70 4.75
CA SER A 63 -5.36 4.90 4.91
C SER A 63 -5.61 5.22 6.38
N ASN A 64 -5.57 6.51 6.72
CA ASN A 64 -6.17 6.97 7.97
C ASN A 64 -7.65 6.57 8.00
N SER A 65 -8.12 6.04 9.12
CA SER A 65 -9.50 5.57 9.31
C SER A 65 -9.96 4.43 8.36
N GLY A 66 -9.05 3.70 7.71
CA GLY A 66 -9.36 2.40 7.10
C GLY A 66 -10.16 2.42 5.78
N TYR A 67 -10.05 3.49 4.98
CA TYR A 67 -10.66 3.63 3.65
C TYR A 67 -10.11 2.71 2.55
N GLY A 68 -9.29 1.72 2.90
CA GLY A 68 -8.67 0.74 2.01
C GLY A 68 -7.20 1.00 1.70
N PRO A 69 -6.55 0.09 0.93
CA PRO A 69 -5.15 0.24 0.53
C PRO A 69 -4.97 1.35 -0.51
N ASN A 70 -3.71 1.70 -0.80
CA ASN A 70 -3.28 2.59 -1.90
C ASN A 70 -3.61 4.08 -1.69
N PHE A 71 -4.15 4.46 -0.53
CA PHE A 71 -4.32 5.85 -0.12
C PHE A 71 -3.12 6.32 0.72
N ALA A 72 -2.51 7.42 0.33
CA ALA A 72 -1.62 8.17 1.22
C ALA A 72 -2.44 9.08 2.15
N SER A 73 -1.91 9.36 3.35
CA SER A 73 -2.70 9.97 4.44
C SER A 73 -2.02 11.18 5.04
N VAL A 74 -2.67 12.35 5.01
CA VAL A 74 -2.27 13.52 5.82
C VAL A 74 -3.07 13.49 7.12
N TYR A 75 -2.39 13.34 8.25
CA TYR A 75 -3.02 13.24 9.58
C TYR A 75 -3.46 14.62 10.11
N PRO A 76 -4.51 14.70 10.94
CA PRO A 76 -5.10 15.96 11.38
C PRO A 76 -4.16 16.86 12.19
N ASN A 77 -3.15 16.28 12.85
CA ASN A 77 -2.12 17.02 13.60
C ASN A 77 -1.00 17.60 12.73
N HIS A 78 -1.08 17.51 11.40
CA HIS A 78 -0.07 18.05 10.51
C HIS A 78 -0.11 19.59 10.48
N PRO A 79 0.98 20.32 10.80
CA PRO A 79 0.95 21.78 10.89
C PRO A 79 0.60 22.47 9.56
N GLY A 80 0.88 21.82 8.43
CA GLY A 80 0.51 22.27 7.09
C GLY A 80 -0.85 21.79 6.58
N ILE A 81 -1.68 21.09 7.38
CA ILE A 81 -2.88 20.37 6.91
C ILE A 81 -3.81 21.20 6.01
N ASN A 82 -4.05 22.47 6.37
CA ASN A 82 -4.95 23.35 5.62
C ASN A 82 -4.38 23.73 4.24
N LYS A 83 -3.06 23.93 4.14
CA LYS A 83 -2.40 24.22 2.85
C LYS A 83 -2.39 22.97 1.97
N ILE A 84 -1.96 21.82 2.51
CA ILE A 84 -1.93 20.55 1.78
C ILE A 84 -3.34 20.18 1.28
N LYS A 85 -4.40 20.37 2.07
CA LYS A 85 -5.79 20.18 1.62
C LYS A 85 -6.17 21.12 0.48
N ALA A 86 -5.79 22.40 0.53
CA ALA A 86 -6.06 23.34 -0.54
C ALA A 86 -5.33 22.94 -1.84
N ASP A 87 -4.04 22.63 -1.76
CA ASP A 87 -3.21 22.25 -2.91
C ASP A 87 -3.68 20.92 -3.53
N LEU A 88 -4.02 19.92 -2.71
CA LEU A 88 -4.64 18.67 -3.16
C LEU A 88 -6.00 18.91 -3.84
N THR A 89 -6.81 19.85 -3.32
CA THR A 89 -8.11 20.20 -3.91
C THR A 89 -7.94 20.89 -5.25
N ILE A 90 -6.97 21.81 -5.37
CA ILE A 90 -6.58 22.46 -6.63
C ILE A 90 -6.17 21.39 -7.65
N ALA A 91 -5.21 20.53 -7.30
CA ALA A 91 -4.72 19.45 -8.14
C ALA A 91 -5.82 18.47 -8.59
N TYR A 92 -6.76 18.14 -7.71
CA TYR A 92 -7.91 17.29 -8.04
C TYR A 92 -8.86 17.95 -9.05
N LEU A 93 -9.13 19.25 -8.89
CA LEU A 93 -10.07 19.99 -9.74
C LEU A 93 -9.53 20.30 -11.14
N ASN A 94 -8.22 20.58 -11.26
CA ASN A 94 -7.61 20.99 -12.54
C ASN A 94 -6.68 19.94 -13.16
N GLY A 95 -6.46 18.80 -12.50
CA GLY A 95 -5.57 17.73 -12.97
C GLY A 95 -4.07 18.05 -12.87
N THR A 96 -3.67 19.09 -12.13
CA THR A 96 -2.24 19.42 -11.94
C THR A 96 -1.53 18.26 -11.27
N PRO A 97 -0.35 17.83 -11.78
CA PRO A 97 0.46 16.82 -11.12
C PRO A 97 0.85 17.23 -9.70
N VAL A 98 0.97 16.25 -8.81
CA VAL A 98 1.56 16.42 -7.48
C VAL A 98 2.67 15.40 -7.27
N ALA A 99 3.62 15.76 -6.41
CA ALA A 99 4.50 14.80 -5.75
C ALA A 99 4.28 14.91 -4.24
N LEU A 100 4.18 13.78 -3.55
CA LEU A 100 4.00 13.72 -2.10
C LEU A 100 5.28 13.18 -1.47
N TYR A 101 5.69 13.71 -0.32
CA TYR A 101 6.71 13.08 0.51
C TYR A 101 6.04 12.18 1.53
N LEU A 102 6.31 10.89 1.42
CA LEU A 102 5.89 9.87 2.37
C LEU A 102 6.93 9.82 3.51
N SER A 103 6.50 9.86 4.77
CA SER A 103 7.40 9.79 5.94
C SER A 103 7.69 8.37 6.42
N ASP A 104 6.86 7.41 6.03
CA ASP A 104 6.88 6.04 6.53
C ASP A 104 6.14 5.06 5.60
N ASN A 105 6.27 3.77 5.90
CA ASN A 105 5.63 2.66 5.19
C ASN A 105 4.10 2.57 5.40
N THR A 106 3.45 3.56 6.01
CA THR A 106 1.98 3.68 5.96
C THR A 106 1.52 4.65 4.87
N CYS A 107 2.48 5.25 4.12
CA CYS A 107 2.27 6.35 3.19
C CYS A 107 1.69 7.59 3.88
N ARG A 108 2.15 7.88 5.09
CA ARG A 108 1.86 9.15 5.76
C ARG A 108 2.51 10.29 4.98
N VAL A 109 1.71 11.26 4.58
CA VAL A 109 2.16 12.45 3.85
C VAL A 109 2.59 13.52 4.85
N VAL A 110 3.77 14.11 4.64
CA VAL A 110 4.25 15.28 5.41
C VAL A 110 4.62 16.48 4.52
N GLU A 111 4.94 16.26 3.25
CA GLU A 111 5.16 17.35 2.29
C GLU A 111 4.46 17.09 0.96
N LEU A 112 4.20 18.16 0.20
CA LEU A 112 3.56 18.14 -1.11
C LEU A 112 4.22 19.19 -2.01
N ILE A 113 4.45 18.83 -3.26
CA ILE A 113 4.80 19.75 -4.35
C ILE A 113 3.62 19.78 -5.33
N LEU A 114 3.05 20.98 -5.53
CA LEU A 114 2.03 21.24 -6.55
C LEU A 114 2.73 21.59 -7.86
N GLY A 115 2.38 20.90 -8.95
CA GLY A 115 3.06 20.98 -10.24
C GLY A 115 3.93 19.76 -10.56
N GLY A 116 4.37 19.03 -9.53
CA GLY A 116 5.31 17.91 -9.66
C GLY A 116 6.79 18.34 -9.65
N TRP A 117 7.66 17.34 -9.82
CA TRP A 117 9.11 17.43 -10.08
C TRP A 117 9.43 17.75 -11.54
#